data_AF-A0AA38MPC6-F1
#
_entry.id   AF-A0AA38MPC6-F1
#
_cell.length_a   1.000
_cell.length_b   1.000
_cell.length_c   1.000
_cell.angle_alpha   90.00
_cell.angle_beta   90.00
_cell.angle_gamma   90.00
#
_symmetry.space_group_name_H-M   'P 1'
#
loop_
_entity.id
_entity.type
_entity.pdbx_description
1 polymer ?
#
loop_
_entity_poly.entity_id
_entity_poly.type
_entity_poly.pdbx_seq_one_letter_code
_entity_poly.pdbx_strand_id
1 'polypeptide(L)'
;MESSGSETWRMSEKYKRTIEATEIDALKRSSRISRMDRIKNEEIRRKMKQEETVIKDIERRQLSWYGHVKHMDNNRLPKQTINWIPQYKKKRGRPKKIWMEGIRKSMSLRNLHDGQCEDRRQWRLDIGQRRRTF
;
A
#
# COMPACT_ATOMS: atom_id res chain seq x y z
N MET A 1 -14.43 -12.44 6.24
CA MET A 1 -14.61 -10.99 6.22
C MET A 1 -13.60 -10.38 5.25
N GLU A 2 -14.12 -9.84 4.16
CA GLU A 2 -13.42 -9.53 2.91
C GLU A 2 -12.42 -8.39 3.09
N SER A 3 -11.12 -8.70 2.95
CA SER A 3 -10.03 -7.72 3.00
C SER A 3 -9.66 -7.16 1.62
N SER A 4 -10.44 -7.45 0.58
CA SER A 4 -10.10 -7.18 -0.83
C SER A 4 -10.19 -5.70 -1.22
N GLY A 5 -10.79 -4.87 -0.36
CA GLY A 5 -11.07 -3.46 -0.61
C GLY A 5 -9.86 -2.54 -0.57
N SER A 6 -8.74 -2.88 0.06
CA SER A 6 -7.52 -2.06 0.03
C SER A 6 -6.51 -2.52 -1.04
N GLU A 7 -6.63 -3.77 -1.47
CA GLU A 7 -5.62 -4.46 -2.28
C GLU A 7 -5.71 -4.09 -3.76
N THR A 8 -6.91 -3.74 -4.25
CA THR A 8 -7.18 -3.52 -5.68
C THR A 8 -7.19 -2.03 -6.08
N TRP A 9 -7.13 -1.09 -5.13
CA TRP A 9 -7.40 0.33 -5.40
C TRP A 9 -6.16 1.12 -5.82
N ARG A 10 -6.37 2.02 -6.78
CA ARG A 10 -5.37 3.01 -7.20
C ARG A 10 -5.23 4.10 -6.15
N MET A 11 -4.05 4.21 -5.55
CA MET A 11 -3.70 5.27 -4.61
C MET A 11 -3.25 6.53 -5.36
N SER A 12 -4.16 7.48 -5.57
CA SER A 12 -3.76 8.82 -6.03
C SER A 12 -3.08 9.61 -4.90
N GLU A 13 -2.21 10.56 -5.25
CA GLU A 13 -1.54 11.41 -4.25
C GLU A 13 -2.55 12.20 -3.40
N LYS A 14 -3.63 12.69 -4.04
CA LYS A 14 -4.73 13.37 -3.36
C LYS A 14 -5.38 12.46 -2.31
N TYR A 15 -5.64 11.21 -2.68
CA TYR A 15 -6.25 10.23 -1.78
C TYR A 15 -5.32 9.85 -0.62
N LYS A 16 -4.01 9.71 -0.88
CA LYS A 16 -3.00 9.49 0.18
C LYS A 16 -3.04 10.62 1.22
N ARG A 17 -3.02 11.87 0.76
CA ARG A 17 -3.09 13.05 1.65
C ARG A 17 -4.37 13.10 2.46
N THR A 18 -5.51 12.75 1.86
CA THR A 18 -6.79 12.68 2.59
C THR A 18 -6.75 11.62 3.69
N ILE A 19 -6.25 10.42 3.40
CA ILE A 19 -6.12 9.36 4.42
C ILE A 19 -5.18 9.79 5.55
N GLU A 20 -4.02 10.37 5.23
CA GLU A 20 -3.07 10.84 6.23
C GLU A 20 -3.67 11.94 7.12
N ALA A 21 -4.44 12.86 6.54
CA ALA A 21 -5.14 13.90 7.29
C ALA A 21 -6.19 13.30 8.23
N THR A 22 -7.01 12.36 7.75
CA THR A 22 -8.01 11.67 8.56
C THR A 22 -7.38 10.85 9.70
N GLU A 23 -6.25 10.17 9.43
CA GLU A 23 -5.50 9.42 10.44
C GLU A 23 -4.99 10.34 11.54
N ILE A 24 -4.38 11.48 11.18
CA ILE A 24 -3.91 12.46 12.16
C ILE A 24 -5.06 13.08 12.96
N ASP A 25 -6.20 13.37 12.31
CA ASP A 25 -7.38 13.90 13.01
C ASP A 25 -7.90 12.90 14.07
N ALA A 26 -8.00 11.61 13.70
CA ALA A 26 -8.39 10.55 14.62
C ALA A 26 -7.42 10.43 15.81
N LEU A 27 -6.10 10.51 15.57
CA LEU A 27 -5.09 10.46 16.63
C LEU A 27 -5.17 11.66 17.57
N LYS A 28 -5.39 12.87 17.04
CA LYS A 28 -5.57 14.09 17.83
C LYS A 28 -6.78 13.99 18.75
N ARG A 29 -7.93 13.58 18.21
CA ARG A 29 -9.16 13.39 18.98
C ARG A 29 -8.97 12.38 20.10
N SER A 30 -8.35 11.24 19.80
CA SER A 30 -8.07 10.19 20.78
C SER A 30 -7.11 10.64 21.88
N SER A 31 -6.17 11.54 21.55
CA SER A 31 -5.18 12.09 22.49
C SER A 31 -5.64 13.37 23.20
N ARG A 32 -6.86 13.86 22.94
CA ARG A 32 -7.38 15.16 23.39
C ARG A 32 -6.47 16.34 23.02
N ILE A 33 -5.76 16.24 21.88
CA ILE A 33 -4.88 17.30 21.38
C ILE A 33 -5.69 18.24 20.49
N SER A 34 -5.64 19.52 20.81
CA SER A 34 -6.25 20.57 20.00
C SER A 34 -5.40 20.88 18.78
N ARG A 35 -6.04 21.41 17.73
CA ARG A 35 -5.31 21.99 16.59
C ARG A 35 -4.50 23.23 17.01
N MET A 36 -4.90 23.90 18.10
CA MET A 36 -4.21 25.07 18.64
C MET A 36 -2.86 24.73 19.28
N ASP A 37 -2.66 23.49 19.71
CA ASP A 37 -1.41 23.06 20.36
C ASP A 37 -0.23 23.06 19.38
N ARG A 38 -0.49 23.16 18.07
CA ARG A 38 0.50 23.23 16.98
C ARG A 38 1.58 22.13 17.05
N ILE A 39 1.26 21.00 17.66
CA ILE A 39 2.15 19.84 17.77
C ILE A 39 2.35 19.22 16.38
N LYS A 40 3.60 18.87 16.07
CA LYS A 40 3.97 18.20 14.81
C LYS A 40 3.26 16.85 14.68
N ASN A 41 2.87 16.50 13.46
CA ASN A 41 2.19 15.22 13.18
C ASN A 41 3.04 13.99 13.59
N GLU A 42 4.36 14.07 13.42
CA GLU A 42 5.31 13.03 13.84
C GLU A 42 5.29 12.81 15.35
N GLU A 43 5.17 13.90 16.12
CA GLU A 43 5.14 13.84 17.58
C GLU A 43 3.84 13.21 18.09
N ILE A 44 2.71 13.51 17.46
CA ILE A 44 1.41 12.90 17.77
C ILE A 44 1.45 11.39 17.51
N ARG A 45 2.05 10.98 16.39
CA ARG A 45 2.26 9.57 16.05
C ARG A 45 3.15 8.87 17.06
N ARG A 46 4.26 9.49 17.46
CA ARG A 46 5.18 8.98 18.49
C ARG A 46 4.47 8.80 19.84
N LYS A 47 3.72 9.80 20.28
CA LYS A 47 2.94 9.75 21.52
C LYS A 47 1.92 8.59 21.53
N MET A 48 1.30 8.32 20.38
CA MET A 48 0.34 7.24 20.21
C MET A 48 0.97 5.88 19.88
N LYS A 49 2.31 5.76 19.89
CA LYS A 49 3.06 4.55 19.51
C LYS A 49 2.66 4.01 18.13
N GLN A 50 2.28 4.91 17.21
CA GLN A 50 1.85 4.60 15.84
C GLN A 50 2.88 5.14 14.84
N GLU A 51 4.01 4.43 14.73
CA GLU A 51 5.12 4.80 13.85
C GLU A 51 4.83 4.53 12.37
N GLU A 52 3.94 3.57 12.08
CA GLU A 52 3.51 3.26 10.71
C GLU A 52 2.21 3.98 10.37
N THR A 53 2.15 4.54 9.16
CA THR A 53 0.95 5.18 8.62
C THR A 53 0.01 4.14 8.02
N VAL A 54 -1.29 4.44 7.99
CA VAL A 54 -2.28 3.61 7.29
C VAL A 54 -1.89 3.37 5.82
N ILE A 55 -1.26 4.36 5.18
CA ILE A 55 -0.74 4.23 3.81
C ILE A 55 0.31 3.12 3.70
N LYS A 56 1.26 3.04 4.64
CA LYS A 56 2.27 1.96 4.64
C LYS A 56 1.62 0.59 4.79
N ASP A 57 0.55 0.49 5.57
CA ASP A 57 -0.18 -0.77 5.73
C ASP A 57 -0.94 -1.17 4.45
N ILE A 58 -1.60 -0.21 3.79
CA ILE A 58 -2.24 -0.43 2.49
C ILE A 58 -1.20 -0.90 1.47
N GLU A 59 -0.05 -0.23 1.36
CA GLU A 59 1.02 -0.62 0.45
C GLU A 59 1.55 -2.03 0.74
N ARG A 60 1.71 -2.40 2.01
CA ARG A 60 2.11 -3.75 2.42
C ARG A 60 1.06 -4.80 2.04
N ARG A 61 -0.24 -4.52 2.20
CA ARG A 61 -1.32 -5.41 1.74
C ARG A 61 -1.32 -5.57 0.23
N GLN A 62 -1.11 -4.48 -0.51
CA GLN A 62 -0.98 -4.49 -1.96
C GLN A 62 0.20 -5.37 -2.42
N LEU A 63 1.36 -5.29 -1.74
CA LEU A 63 2.52 -6.16 -2.01
C LEU A 63 2.25 -7.63 -1.65
N SER A 64 1.54 -7.89 -0.54
CA SER A 64 1.11 -9.24 -0.19
C SER A 64 0.19 -9.84 -1.25
N TRP A 65 -0.77 -9.07 -1.73
CA TRP A 65 -1.68 -9.46 -2.82
C TRP A 65 -0.90 -9.68 -4.12
N TYR A 66 0.06 -8.82 -4.44
CA TYR A 66 0.92 -8.98 -5.61
C TYR A 66 1.68 -10.31 -5.60
N GLY A 67 2.36 -10.63 -4.49
CA GLY A 67 3.03 -11.93 -4.33
C GLY A 67 2.05 -13.09 -4.44
N HIS A 68 0.86 -12.96 -3.83
CA HIS A 68 -0.18 -13.97 -3.95
C HIS A 68 -0.61 -14.21 -5.40
N VAL A 69 -0.86 -13.15 -6.18
CA VAL A 69 -1.20 -13.27 -7.60
C VAL A 69 -0.03 -13.82 -8.40
N LYS A 70 1.22 -13.49 -8.07
CA LYS A 70 2.40 -14.04 -8.75
C LYS A 70 2.51 -15.56 -8.59
N HIS A 71 2.04 -16.13 -7.49
CA HIS A 71 2.00 -17.59 -7.29
C HIS A 71 0.74 -18.27 -7.83
N MET A 72 -0.25 -17.52 -8.32
CA MET A 72 -1.43 -18.13 -8.95
C MET A 72 -1.08 -18.76 -10.30
N ASP A 73 -1.82 -19.80 -10.67
CA ASP A 73 -1.73 -20.40 -12.00
C ASP A 73 -1.94 -19.35 -13.10
N ASN A 74 -1.22 -19.51 -14.21
CA ASN A 74 -1.29 -18.60 -15.37
C ASN A 74 -2.68 -18.52 -16.00
N ASN A 75 -3.54 -19.52 -15.76
CA ASN A 75 -4.91 -19.56 -16.26
C ASN A 75 -5.88 -18.73 -15.40
N ARG A 76 -5.44 -18.21 -14.25
CA ARG A 76 -6.31 -17.39 -13.39
C ARG A 76 -6.38 -15.94 -13.88
N LEU A 77 -7.60 -15.41 -13.92
CA LEU A 77 -7.88 -14.04 -14.37
C LEU A 77 -7.03 -12.95 -13.69
N PRO A 78 -6.75 -12.98 -12.36
CA PRO A 78 -5.90 -11.97 -11.74
C PRO A 78 -4.46 -11.96 -12.28
N LYS A 79 -3.88 -13.15 -12.52
CA LYS A 79 -2.53 -13.31 -13.07
C LYS A 79 -2.46 -12.80 -14.52
N GLN A 80 -3.47 -13.15 -15.31
CA GLN A 80 -3.61 -12.65 -16.69
C GLN A 80 -3.77 -11.13 -16.72
N THR A 81 -4.63 -10.57 -15.86
CA THR A 81 -4.87 -9.13 -15.78
C THR A 81 -3.61 -8.34 -15.43
N ILE A 82 -2.78 -8.84 -14.49
CA ILE A 82 -1.52 -8.17 -14.11
C ILE A 82 -0.50 -8.21 -15.27
N ASN A 83 -0.44 -9.32 -16.00
CA ASN A 83 0.48 -9.50 -17.12
C ASN A 83 -0.01 -8.86 -18.43
N TRP A 84 -1.30 -8.52 -18.50
CA TRP A 84 -1.92 -8.00 -19.71
C TRP A 84 -1.50 -6.55 -19.96
N ILE A 85 -0.76 -6.34 -21.06
CA ILE A 85 -0.42 -5.02 -21.56
C ILE A 85 -1.45 -4.66 -22.64
N PRO A 86 -2.33 -3.68 -22.41
CA PRO A 86 -3.32 -3.30 -23.42
C PRO A 86 -2.62 -2.76 -24.67
N GLN A 87 -2.90 -3.34 -25.83
CA GLN A 87 -2.30 -2.95 -27.12
C GLN A 87 -2.85 -1.62 -27.70
N TYR A 88 -3.83 -1.00 -27.03
CA TYR A 88 -4.47 0.20 -27.56
C TYR A 88 -3.55 1.43 -27.51
N LYS A 89 -3.61 2.27 -28.55
CA LYS A 89 -2.96 3.58 -28.56
C LYS A 89 -3.40 4.37 -27.33
N LYS A 90 -2.45 4.68 -26.43
CA LYS A 90 -2.71 5.52 -25.26
C LYS A 90 -3.23 6.88 -25.75
N LYS A 91 -4.33 7.35 -25.19
CA LYS A 91 -4.84 8.70 -25.46
C LYS A 91 -3.73 9.72 -25.21
N ARG A 92 -3.62 10.72 -26.08
CA ARG A 92 -2.63 11.80 -25.97
C ARG A 92 -2.82 12.53 -24.63
N GLY A 93 -1.74 12.67 -23.84
CA GLY A 93 -1.77 13.26 -22.49
C GLY A 93 -1.06 12.40 -21.44
N ARG A 94 -1.05 12.85 -20.18
CA ARG A 94 -0.41 12.12 -19.06
C ARG A 94 -1.14 10.79 -18.82
N PRO A 95 -0.47 9.63 -18.94
CA PRO A 95 -1.09 8.35 -18.64
C PRO A 95 -1.64 8.34 -17.20
N LYS A 96 -2.83 7.77 -17.03
CA LYS A 96 -3.36 7.49 -15.70
C LYS A 96 -2.41 6.51 -15.02
N LYS A 97 -1.96 6.83 -13.81
CA LYS A 97 -1.14 5.90 -13.00
C LYS A 97 -1.87 4.58 -12.84
N ILE A 98 -1.20 3.49 -13.17
CA ILE A 98 -1.76 2.12 -13.10
C ILE A 98 -1.48 1.55 -11.70
N TRP A 99 -2.32 0.64 -11.20
CA TRP A 99 -2.08 -0.05 -9.93
C TRP A 99 -0.67 -0.68 -9.87
N MET A 100 -0.23 -1.30 -10.98
CA MET A 100 1.13 -1.82 -11.15
C MET A 100 2.25 -0.77 -10.98
N GLU A 101 2.02 0.50 -11.35
CA GLU A 101 3.00 1.55 -11.07
C GLU A 101 3.08 1.87 -9.57
N GLY A 102 1.96 1.76 -8.84
CA GLY A 102 1.92 1.86 -7.39
C GLY A 102 2.71 0.75 -6.71
N ILE A 103 2.53 -0.50 -7.17
CA ILE A 103 3.30 -1.67 -6.72
C ILE A 103 4.79 -1.47 -6.99
N ARG A 104 5.18 -1.14 -8.22
CA ARG A 104 6.58 -0.89 -8.58
C ARG A 104 7.21 0.22 -7.76
N LYS A 105 6.46 1.29 -7.48
CA LYS A 105 6.92 2.37 -6.58
C LYS A 105 7.13 1.86 -5.15
N SER A 106 6.19 1.07 -4.61
CA SER A 106 6.31 0.53 -3.26
C SER A 106 7.45 -0.48 -3.13
N MET A 107 7.67 -1.31 -4.16
CA MET A 107 8.83 -2.19 -4.27
C MET A 107 10.13 -1.40 -4.30
N SER A 108 10.23 -0.38 -5.16
CA SER A 108 11.42 0.47 -5.26
C SER A 108 11.74 1.19 -3.96
N LEU A 109 10.74 1.68 -3.23
CA LEU A 109 10.93 2.31 -1.91
C LEU A 109 11.44 1.34 -0.84
N ARG A 110 11.27 0.03 -1.04
CA ARG A 110 11.68 -1.05 -0.14
C ARG A 110 12.86 -1.86 -0.70
N ASN A 111 13.46 -1.42 -1.82
CA ASN A 111 14.51 -2.14 -2.55
C ASN A 111 14.14 -3.58 -2.94
N LEU A 112 12.86 -3.83 -3.22
CA LEU A 112 12.34 -5.15 -3.61
C LEU A 112 12.39 -5.36 -5.12
N HIS A 113 12.71 -6.59 -5.51
CA HIS A 113 12.80 -7.05 -6.89
C HIS A 113 11.70 -8.09 -7.17
N ASP A 114 11.25 -8.18 -8.42
CA ASP A 114 10.15 -9.09 -8.80
C ASP A 114 10.48 -10.56 -8.48
N GLY A 115 11.73 -11.00 -8.69
CA GLY A 115 12.17 -12.37 -8.41
C GLY A 115 12.13 -12.75 -6.91
N GLN A 116 12.15 -11.78 -5.99
CA GLN A 116 12.05 -12.07 -4.55
C GLN A 116 10.67 -12.57 -4.14
N CYS A 117 9.66 -12.43 -5.00
CA CYS A 117 8.34 -12.99 -4.73
C CYS A 117 8.28 -14.51 -4.92
N GLU A 118 9.30 -15.17 -5.48
CA GLU A 118 9.31 -16.62 -5.67
C GLU A 118 9.44 -17.39 -4.33
N ASP A 119 10.23 -16.87 -3.39
CA ASP A 119 10.27 -17.39 -2.04
C ASP A 119 9.20 -16.70 -1.18
N ARG A 120 8.11 -17.44 -0.91
CA ARG A 120 6.99 -16.95 -0.09
C ARG A 120 7.39 -16.57 1.34
N ARG A 121 8.40 -17.21 1.92
CA ARG A 121 8.87 -16.89 3.28
C ARG A 121 9.67 -15.59 3.24
N GLN A 122 10.61 -15.49 2.30
CA GLN A 122 11.42 -14.29 2.13
C GLN A 122 10.55 -13.08 1.77
N TRP A 123 9.59 -13.24 0.86
CA TRP A 123 8.66 -12.19 0.48
C TRP A 123 7.88 -11.62 1.68
N ARG A 124 7.43 -12.48 2.61
CA ARG A 124 6.69 -12.04 3.81
C ARG A 124 7.57 -11.26 4.78
N LEU A 125 8.84 -11.64 4.90
CA LEU A 125 9.82 -10.91 5.72
C LEU A 125 10.13 -9.55 5.09
N ASP A 126 10.38 -9.55 3.79
CA ASP A 126 10.77 -8.38 2.99
C ASP A 126 9.69 -7.29 2.93
N ILE A 127 8.41 -7.67 2.84
CA ILE A 127 7.30 -6.70 2.91
C ILE A 127 7.05 -6.17 4.33
N GLY A 128 7.71 -6.76 5.34
CA GLY A 128 7.52 -6.42 6.76
C GLY A 128 6.16 -6.82 7.30
N GLN A 129 5.64 -8.01 6.93
CA GLN A 129 4.44 -8.55 7.57
C GLN A 129 4.77 -8.90 9.03
N ARG A 130 4.17 -8.15 9.97
CA ARG A 130 4.16 -8.56 11.38
C ARG A 130 3.63 -10.00 11.48
N ARG A 131 4.30 -10.83 12.30
CA ARG A 131 3.64 -12.03 12.85
C ARG A 131 2.34 -11.54 13.49
N ARG A 132 1.20 -12.10 13.06
CA ARG A 132 -0.06 -11.94 13.80
C ARG A 132 0.20 -12.52 15.19
N THR A 133 0.43 -11.66 16.17
CA THR A 133 0.25 -12.04 17.57
C THR A 133 -1.25 -12.17 17.79
N PHE A 134 -1.64 -13.34 18.30
CA PHE A 134 -3.00 -13.68 18.68
C PHE A 134 -3.52 -12.72 19.77
#